data_AF-F7VXJ4-F1
#
_entry.id   AF-F7VXJ4-F1
#
_cell.length_a   1.000
_cell.length_b   1.000
_cell.length_c   1.000
_cell.angle_alpha   90.00
_cell.angle_beta   90.00
_cell.angle_gamma   90.00
#
_symmetry.space_group_name_H-M   'P 1'
#
loop_
_entity.id
_entity.type
_entity.pdbx_description
1 polymer ?
#
loop_
_entity_poly.entity_id
_entity_poly.type
_entity_poly.pdbx_seq_one_letter_code
_entity_poly.pdbx_strand_id
1 'polypeptide(L)'
;MGGAVNVEGNVTPVAEFNCYADTVAAARVYALTSPNPASTMPPVIHGKSVLPPYPAKLSKQLKLTLFPLDITTPLALRKNYFYKTIQPITQSGSPLALWIETFMTGIFNKVETMLGDGSEPDLSLHDPSCIWYMLTQDDPAWTPVPKPEDIRIETSGQWTRGMHVVDRRQRAKPGEESSKVETHPSDPLDATTFDEVPGDDMGWLSVNKGNRINRMVKTPGDEKFAAILMDRLFG
;
A
#
# COMPACT_ATOMS: atom_id res chain seq x y z
N MET A 1 3.84 4.44 0.33
CA MET A 1 3.76 3.78 -1.00
C MET A 1 4.10 2.31 -0.77
N GLY A 2 3.30 1.39 -1.31
CA GLY A 2 3.64 -0.02 -1.31
C GLY A 2 2.46 -0.91 -1.65
N GLY A 3 2.76 -2.12 -2.13
CA GLY A 3 1.79 -3.18 -2.38
C GLY A 3 1.18 -3.23 -3.77
N ALA A 4 0.65 -4.40 -4.12
CA ALA A 4 -0.08 -4.69 -5.35
C ALA A 4 -1.26 -5.58 -4.96
N VAL A 5 -2.48 -5.03 -4.91
CA VAL A 5 -3.61 -5.70 -4.23
C VAL A 5 -4.57 -6.34 -5.24
N ASN A 6 -4.89 -5.63 -6.31
CA ASN A 6 -5.74 -6.13 -7.40
C ASN A 6 -5.02 -6.17 -8.75
N VAL A 7 -3.71 -5.94 -8.75
CA VAL A 7 -2.85 -5.87 -9.95
C VAL A 7 -1.60 -6.70 -9.74
N GLU A 8 -0.85 -6.92 -10.81
CA GLU A 8 0.47 -7.54 -10.78
C GLU A 8 1.49 -6.75 -9.95
N GLY A 9 2.48 -7.47 -9.44
CA GLY A 9 3.64 -6.86 -8.80
C GLY A 9 4.67 -6.34 -9.81
N ASN A 10 5.58 -5.47 -9.36
CA ASN A 10 6.67 -4.93 -10.16
C ASN A 10 8.03 -5.61 -9.91
N VAL A 11 8.14 -6.48 -8.89
CA VAL A 11 9.36 -7.28 -8.62
C VAL A 11 9.13 -8.76 -8.89
N THR A 12 8.00 -9.27 -8.43
CA THR A 12 7.52 -10.62 -8.77
C THR A 12 6.13 -10.48 -9.36
N PRO A 13 5.56 -11.52 -9.97
CA PRO A 13 4.20 -11.44 -10.53
C PRO A 13 3.13 -10.98 -9.54
N VAL A 14 3.37 -11.09 -8.23
CA VAL A 14 2.38 -10.80 -7.17
C VAL A 14 2.86 -9.80 -6.10
N ALA A 15 4.10 -9.33 -6.18
CA ALA A 15 4.69 -8.49 -5.13
C ALA A 15 5.27 -7.18 -5.66
N GLU A 16 4.92 -6.10 -4.95
CA GLU A 16 5.52 -4.78 -5.10
C GLU A 16 6.84 -4.70 -4.31
N PHE A 17 7.80 -3.94 -4.84
CA PHE A 17 9.18 -3.83 -4.35
C PHE A 17 9.32 -3.57 -2.85
N ASN A 18 8.73 -2.50 -2.33
CA ASN A 18 8.92 -2.09 -0.94
C ASN A 18 8.44 -3.17 0.04
N CYS A 19 7.27 -3.76 -0.23
CA CYS A 19 6.76 -4.83 0.62
C CYS A 19 7.50 -6.16 0.41
N TYR A 20 8.01 -6.43 -0.79
CA TYR A 20 8.80 -7.64 -1.06
C TYR A 20 10.19 -7.58 -0.40
N ALA A 21 10.81 -6.41 -0.40
CA ALA A 21 12.15 -6.18 0.15
C ALA A 21 12.25 -6.61 1.61
N ASP A 22 11.20 -6.36 2.41
CA ASP A 22 11.05 -6.90 3.75
C ASP A 22 9.58 -7.25 4.06
N THR A 23 9.20 -8.47 3.68
CA THR A 23 7.84 -9.00 3.89
C THR A 23 7.46 -9.10 5.36
N VAL A 24 8.43 -9.38 6.25
CA VAL A 24 8.19 -9.51 7.68
C VAL A 24 7.96 -8.13 8.29
N ALA A 25 8.76 -7.13 7.94
CA ALA A 25 8.53 -5.76 8.38
C ALA A 25 7.17 -5.23 7.88
N ALA A 26 6.84 -5.46 6.61
CA ALA A 26 5.54 -5.06 6.04
C ALA A 26 4.36 -5.70 6.81
N ALA A 27 4.40 -7.02 7.03
CA ALA A 27 3.39 -7.74 7.82
C ALA A 27 3.24 -7.16 9.23
N ARG A 28 4.37 -6.88 9.90
CA ARG A 28 4.36 -6.31 11.26
C ARG A 28 3.79 -4.90 11.29
N VAL A 29 4.14 -4.03 10.34
CA VAL A 29 3.55 -2.68 10.26
C VAL A 29 2.04 -2.77 10.06
N TYR A 30 1.57 -3.69 9.22
CA TYR A 30 0.14 -3.88 8.98
C TYR A 30 -0.57 -4.38 10.25
N ALA A 31 0.06 -5.27 11.02
CA ALA A 31 -0.47 -5.76 12.29
C ALA A 31 -0.77 -4.65 13.31
N LEU A 32 -0.06 -3.51 13.27
CA LEU A 32 -0.33 -2.36 14.15
C LEU A 32 -1.70 -1.70 13.92
N THR A 33 -2.32 -1.99 12.78
CA THR A 33 -3.66 -1.50 12.46
C THR A 33 -4.75 -2.37 13.10
N SER A 34 -4.42 -3.61 13.48
CA SER A 34 -5.36 -4.56 14.09
C SER A 34 -5.68 -4.22 15.54
N PRO A 35 -6.93 -4.43 16.01
CA PRO A 35 -7.22 -4.40 17.44
C PRO A 35 -6.53 -5.55 18.20
N ASN A 36 -6.19 -6.64 17.51
CA ASN A 36 -5.40 -7.76 18.01
C ASN A 36 -4.21 -8.05 17.08
N PRO A 37 -3.09 -7.32 17.20
CA PRO A 37 -1.93 -7.46 16.30
C PRO A 37 -1.38 -8.87 16.20
N ALA A 38 -1.44 -9.66 17.29
CA ALA A 38 -0.96 -11.04 17.29
C ALA A 38 -1.70 -11.93 16.28
N SER A 39 -2.94 -11.58 15.91
CA SER A 39 -3.76 -12.35 14.97
C SER A 39 -3.25 -12.32 13.52
N THR A 40 -2.41 -11.35 13.16
CA THR A 40 -1.89 -11.16 11.79
C THR A 40 -0.37 -11.18 11.71
N MET A 41 0.30 -11.54 12.80
CA MET A 41 1.76 -11.67 12.82
C MET A 41 2.22 -12.82 11.90
N PRO A 42 3.29 -12.64 11.13
CA PRO A 42 3.80 -13.69 10.26
C PRO A 42 4.42 -14.84 11.06
N PRO A 43 4.42 -16.08 10.52
CA PRO A 43 5.07 -17.21 11.17
C PRO A 43 6.60 -17.03 11.20
N VAL A 44 7.25 -17.68 12.17
CA VAL A 44 8.71 -17.70 12.26
C VAL A 44 9.24 -18.91 11.48
N ILE A 45 9.84 -18.66 10.31
CA ILE A 45 10.14 -19.72 9.32
C ILE A 45 11.56 -20.29 9.47
N HIS A 46 12.50 -19.55 10.08
CA HIS A 46 13.93 -19.91 10.13
C HIS A 46 14.54 -19.91 11.55
N GLY A 47 13.86 -20.53 12.52
CA GLY A 47 14.38 -20.68 13.89
C GLY A 47 13.88 -19.60 14.85
N LYS A 48 14.70 -19.11 15.79
CA LYS A 48 14.26 -18.11 16.76
C LYS A 48 14.18 -16.72 16.11
N SER A 49 13.06 -16.03 16.32
CA SER A 49 12.96 -14.60 15.99
C SER A 49 14.01 -13.82 16.78
N VAL A 50 14.78 -12.98 16.10
CA VAL A 50 15.71 -12.02 16.73
C VAL A 50 14.99 -10.74 17.18
N LEU A 51 13.70 -10.61 16.85
CA LEU A 51 12.89 -9.46 17.16
C LEU A 51 12.15 -9.68 18.49
N PRO A 52 11.99 -8.63 19.32
CA PRO A 52 11.23 -8.74 20.56
C PRO A 52 9.77 -9.14 20.28
N PRO A 53 9.09 -9.75 21.27
CA PRO A 53 7.66 -10.02 21.19
C PRO A 53 6.89 -8.76 20.79
N TYR A 54 5.85 -8.95 19.97
CA TYR A 54 4.98 -7.86 19.62
C TYR A 54 4.18 -7.40 20.85
N PRO A 55 3.82 -6.10 20.96
CA PRO A 55 3.00 -5.64 22.07
C PRO A 55 1.67 -6.42 22.13
N ALA A 56 1.35 -6.97 23.31
CA ALA A 56 0.07 -7.65 23.52
C ALA A 56 -1.13 -6.68 23.46
N LYS A 57 -0.88 -5.40 23.76
CA LYS A 57 -1.84 -4.31 23.65
C LYS A 57 -1.14 -3.09 23.06
N LEU A 58 -1.83 -2.37 22.18
CA LEU A 58 -1.38 -1.09 21.65
C LEU A 58 -2.04 0.04 22.42
N SER A 59 -1.28 1.09 22.76
CA SER A 59 -1.85 2.33 23.30
C SER A 59 -2.73 3.05 22.28
N LYS A 60 -2.44 2.83 20.99
CA LYS A 60 -3.21 3.33 19.84
C LYS A 60 -2.91 2.47 18.62
N GLN A 61 -3.94 2.16 17.83
CA GLN A 61 -3.76 1.51 16.53
C GLN A 61 -3.18 2.48 15.50
N LEU A 62 -2.33 1.96 14.62
CA LEU A 62 -1.81 2.71 13.50
C LEU A 62 -2.95 3.01 12.51
N LYS A 63 -3.10 4.28 12.12
CA LYS A 63 -3.91 4.67 10.96
C LYS A 63 -3.03 4.58 9.72
N LEU A 64 -3.22 3.54 8.91
CA LEU A 64 -2.42 3.29 7.71
C LEU A 64 -3.26 3.58 6.47
N THR A 65 -2.80 4.53 5.64
CA THR A 65 -3.33 4.76 4.29
C THR A 65 -2.38 4.14 3.28
N LEU A 66 -2.87 3.15 2.52
CA LEU A 66 -2.06 2.40 1.57
C LEU A 66 -2.22 2.97 0.15
N PHE A 67 -1.09 3.24 -0.49
CA PHE A 67 -0.98 3.65 -1.90
C PHE A 67 -0.28 2.53 -2.68
N PRO A 68 -1.04 1.57 -3.21
CA PRO A 68 -0.50 0.44 -3.94
C PRO A 68 -0.29 0.74 -5.44
N LEU A 69 0.32 -0.20 -6.17
CA LEU A 69 0.46 -0.17 -7.62
C LEU A 69 -0.89 0.03 -8.33
N ASP A 70 -1.99 -0.45 -7.73
CA ASP A 70 -3.35 -0.29 -8.25
C ASP A 70 -3.69 1.15 -8.67
N ILE A 71 -3.17 2.15 -7.93
CA ILE A 71 -3.43 3.58 -8.20
C ILE A 71 -2.16 4.36 -8.53
N THR A 72 -0.98 3.81 -8.26
CA THR A 72 0.27 4.56 -8.44
C THR A 72 0.94 4.31 -9.78
N THR A 73 0.75 3.14 -10.39
CA THR A 73 1.24 2.84 -11.74
C THR A 73 0.65 3.78 -12.81
N PRO A 74 -0.66 4.11 -12.79
CA PRO A 74 -1.23 5.05 -13.77
C PRO A 74 -0.68 6.48 -13.69
N LEU A 75 -0.07 6.87 -12.56
CA LEU A 75 0.48 8.21 -12.33
C LEU A 75 1.80 8.41 -13.07
N ALA A 76 1.78 8.47 -14.39
CA ALA A 76 2.98 8.43 -15.23
C ALA A 76 3.49 9.83 -15.64
N LEU A 77 4.77 10.09 -15.41
CA LEU A 77 5.51 11.19 -16.02
C LEU A 77 6.16 10.71 -17.32
N ARG A 78 5.60 11.13 -18.45
CA ARG A 78 6.05 10.72 -19.79
C ARG A 78 7.27 11.51 -20.28
N LYS A 79 8.20 10.85 -20.96
CA LYS A 79 9.48 11.41 -21.45
C LYS A 79 9.31 12.70 -22.25
N ASN A 80 8.39 12.73 -23.22
CA ASN A 80 8.19 13.89 -24.08
C ASN A 80 7.63 15.09 -23.30
N TYR A 81 6.66 14.85 -22.42
CA TYR A 81 6.10 15.90 -21.56
C TYR A 81 7.16 16.46 -20.61
N PHE A 82 7.98 15.59 -20.01
CA PHE A 82 9.08 15.99 -19.15
C PHE A 82 10.08 16.89 -19.88
N TYR A 83 10.63 16.45 -21.02
CA TYR A 83 11.63 17.23 -21.76
C TYR A 83 11.07 18.56 -22.27
N LYS A 84 9.84 18.57 -22.79
CA LYS A 84 9.17 19.80 -23.21
C LYS A 84 9.08 20.82 -22.08
N THR A 85 8.88 20.36 -20.85
CA THR A 85 8.71 21.22 -19.67
C THR A 85 10.04 21.65 -19.07
N ILE A 86 11.01 20.73 -18.94
CA ILE A 86 12.27 20.98 -18.22
C ILE A 86 13.31 21.74 -19.05
N GLN A 87 13.36 21.54 -20.38
CA GLN A 87 14.43 22.06 -21.22
C GLN A 87 14.56 23.59 -21.19
N PRO A 88 13.49 24.40 -21.30
CA PRO A 88 13.61 25.86 -21.22
C PRO A 88 14.20 26.33 -19.88
N ILE A 89 13.97 25.57 -18.82
CA ILE A 89 14.33 25.90 -17.43
C ILE A 89 15.78 25.49 -17.15
N THR A 90 16.23 24.36 -17.70
CA THR A 90 17.65 24.03 -17.75
C THR A 90 18.42 25.07 -18.56
N GLN A 91 17.89 25.48 -19.72
CA GLN A 91 18.51 26.50 -20.58
C GLN A 91 18.59 27.88 -19.93
N SER A 92 17.68 28.21 -19.01
CA SER A 92 17.76 29.43 -18.21
C SER A 92 18.80 29.34 -17.06
N GLY A 93 19.51 28.21 -16.93
CA GLY A 93 20.60 28.03 -15.97
C GLY A 93 20.18 27.50 -14.59
N SER A 94 18.98 26.94 -14.45
CA SER A 94 18.53 26.39 -13.15
C SER A 94 19.34 25.15 -12.74
N PRO A 95 20.07 25.16 -11.61
CA PRO A 95 20.82 23.99 -11.15
C PRO A 95 19.93 22.81 -10.77
N LEU A 96 18.74 23.10 -10.22
CA LEU A 96 17.76 22.08 -9.86
C LEU A 96 17.21 21.39 -11.12
N ALA A 97 16.89 22.16 -12.16
CA ALA A 97 16.40 21.61 -13.42
C ALA A 97 17.47 20.75 -14.09
N LEU A 98 18.71 21.22 -14.14
CA LEU A 98 19.84 20.46 -14.69
C LEU A 98 20.04 19.12 -13.95
N TRP A 99 20.00 19.14 -12.62
CA TRP A 99 20.16 17.93 -11.82
C TRP A 99 19.02 16.93 -12.05
N ILE A 100 17.77 17.41 -12.05
CA ILE A 100 16.60 16.57 -12.31
C ILE A 100 16.61 15.99 -13.72
N GLU A 101 16.87 16.83 -14.74
CA GLU A 101 17.02 16.38 -16.13
C GLU A 101 18.08 15.29 -16.26
N THR A 102 19.21 15.42 -15.56
CA THR A 102 20.31 14.47 -15.62
C THR A 102 19.89 13.07 -15.18
N PHE A 103 19.32 12.92 -13.98
CA PHE A 103 18.96 11.58 -13.50
C PHE A 103 17.72 11.03 -14.22
N MET A 104 16.75 11.88 -14.57
CA MET A 104 15.56 11.47 -15.32
C MET A 104 15.92 10.95 -16.71
N THR A 105 16.90 11.57 -17.38
CA THR A 105 17.44 11.05 -18.64
C THR A 105 17.96 9.61 -18.48
N GLY A 106 18.71 9.34 -17.40
CA GLY A 106 19.17 7.99 -17.09
C GLY A 106 18.04 6.99 -16.87
N ILE A 107 16.99 7.40 -16.15
CA ILE A 107 15.79 6.59 -15.90
C ILE A 107 15.08 6.26 -17.22
N PHE A 108 14.78 7.26 -18.05
CA PHE A 108 14.07 7.02 -19.31
C PHE A 108 14.84 6.11 -20.26
N ASN A 109 16.16 6.29 -20.38
CA ASN A 109 17.00 5.39 -21.20
C ASN A 109 16.97 3.95 -20.68
N LYS A 110 16.92 3.77 -19.35
CA LYS A 110 16.80 2.43 -18.75
C LYS A 110 15.43 1.82 -19.02
N VAL A 111 14.34 2.58 -18.89
CA VAL A 111 12.98 2.12 -19.20
C VAL A 111 12.86 1.72 -20.66
N GLU A 112 13.36 2.56 -21.58
CA GLU A 112 13.39 2.28 -23.03
C GLU A 112 14.11 0.96 -23.34
N THR A 113 15.22 0.67 -22.66
CA THR A 113 15.96 -0.59 -22.81
C THR A 113 15.19 -1.79 -22.24
N MET A 114 14.40 -1.60 -21.18
CA MET A 114 13.62 -2.69 -20.55
C MET A 114 12.38 -3.05 -21.35
N LEU A 115 11.68 -2.06 -21.91
CA LEU A 115 10.46 -2.28 -22.69
C LEU A 115 10.79 -2.76 -24.11
N GLY A 116 11.72 -2.09 -24.81
CA GLY A 116 12.22 -2.50 -26.13
C GLY A 116 11.16 -2.61 -27.23
N ASP A 117 9.93 -2.14 -26.99
CA ASP A 117 8.76 -2.28 -27.88
C ASP A 117 8.44 -1.01 -28.68
N GLY A 118 9.22 0.06 -28.47
CA GLY A 118 9.04 1.36 -29.13
C GLY A 118 7.98 2.26 -28.48
N SER A 119 7.40 1.86 -27.34
CA SER A 119 6.53 2.72 -26.55
C SER A 119 7.30 3.92 -25.97
N GLU A 120 6.58 5.02 -25.72
CA GLU A 120 7.18 6.18 -25.06
C GLU A 120 7.55 5.81 -23.60
N PRO A 121 8.83 5.98 -23.20
CA PRO A 121 9.21 5.73 -21.82
C PRO A 121 8.48 6.66 -20.86
N ASP A 122 8.05 6.11 -19.73
CA ASP A 122 7.50 6.88 -18.63
C ASP A 122 8.08 6.44 -17.28
N LEU A 123 7.88 7.29 -16.28
CA LEU A 123 8.15 6.99 -14.89
C LEU A 123 6.85 7.07 -14.11
N SER A 124 6.40 5.94 -13.57
CA SER A 124 5.33 5.91 -12.58
C SER A 124 5.77 6.67 -11.31
N LEU A 125 5.01 7.70 -10.94
CA LEU A 125 5.26 8.62 -9.82
C LEU A 125 4.77 8.03 -8.49
N HIS A 126 5.28 6.84 -8.16
CA HIS A 126 4.79 6.09 -7.01
C HIS A 126 4.96 6.81 -5.67
N ASP A 127 6.18 7.19 -5.31
CA ASP A 127 6.45 7.84 -4.03
C ASP A 127 5.91 9.27 -3.97
N PRO A 128 6.04 10.11 -5.03
CA PRO A 128 5.43 11.42 -5.07
C PRO A 128 3.91 11.42 -4.83
N SER A 129 3.19 10.35 -5.19
CA SER A 129 1.75 10.23 -4.95
C SER A 129 1.37 10.34 -3.47
N CYS A 130 2.20 9.81 -2.57
CA CYS A 130 1.95 9.89 -1.13
C CYS A 130 2.12 11.32 -0.61
N ILE A 131 3.09 12.07 -1.15
CA ILE A 131 3.29 13.48 -0.84
C ILE A 131 2.13 14.31 -1.38
N TRP A 132 1.69 14.03 -2.60
CA TRP A 132 0.53 14.69 -3.19
C TRP A 132 -0.71 14.51 -2.34
N TYR A 133 -0.99 13.29 -1.89
CA TYR A 133 -2.06 13.01 -0.94
C TYR A 133 -1.89 13.82 0.35
N MET A 134 -0.73 13.80 0.99
CA MET A 134 -0.53 14.56 2.24
C MET A 134 -0.77 16.06 2.09
N LEU A 135 -0.44 16.63 0.93
CA LEU A 135 -0.67 18.05 0.62
C LEU A 135 -2.11 18.38 0.24
N THR A 136 -2.91 17.38 -0.17
CA THR A 136 -4.24 17.57 -0.74
C THR A 136 -5.29 16.62 -0.15
N GLN A 137 -5.06 16.09 1.05
CA GLN A 137 -5.88 15.03 1.64
C GLN A 137 -7.35 15.42 1.85
N ASP A 138 -7.64 16.73 1.92
CA ASP A 138 -9.00 17.27 2.06
C ASP A 138 -9.75 17.33 0.72
N ASP A 139 -9.10 17.03 -0.41
CA ASP A 139 -9.75 16.92 -1.72
C ASP A 139 -10.68 15.69 -1.73
N PRO A 140 -12.01 15.88 -1.92
CA PRO A 140 -12.97 14.79 -1.88
C PRO A 140 -12.83 13.78 -3.03
N ALA A 141 -12.01 14.08 -4.04
CA ALA A 141 -11.74 13.15 -5.13
C ALA A 141 -10.80 12.01 -4.72
N TRP A 142 -10.03 12.15 -3.63
CA TRP A 142 -9.35 11.01 -2.99
C TRP A 142 -10.39 10.02 -2.46
N THR A 143 -10.45 8.82 -3.05
CA THR A 143 -11.43 7.81 -2.65
C THR A 143 -10.72 6.61 -2.04
N PRO A 144 -10.81 6.39 -0.71
CA PRO A 144 -10.40 5.14 -0.11
C PRO A 144 -11.47 4.06 -0.30
N VAL A 145 -11.13 2.83 0.04
CA VAL A 145 -12.11 1.77 0.28
C VAL A 145 -13.17 2.22 1.30
N PRO A 146 -14.44 1.78 1.17
CA PRO A 146 -15.53 2.23 2.03
C PRO A 146 -15.40 1.78 3.48
N LYS A 147 -14.67 0.68 3.72
CA LYS A 147 -14.30 0.19 5.05
C LYS A 147 -12.82 -0.23 5.01
N PRO A 148 -12.06 -0.03 6.11
CA PRO A 148 -10.69 -0.52 6.18
C PRO A 148 -10.62 -2.03 5.94
N GLU A 149 -9.66 -2.46 5.13
CA GLU A 149 -9.53 -3.85 4.70
C GLU A 149 -8.55 -4.64 5.59
N ASP A 150 -8.84 -5.94 5.77
CA ASP A 150 -7.86 -6.91 6.26
C ASP A 150 -6.98 -7.37 5.09
N ILE A 151 -5.87 -6.67 4.89
CA ILE A 151 -4.83 -7.05 3.94
C ILE A 151 -3.66 -7.66 4.73
N ARG A 152 -3.26 -8.88 4.37
CA ARG A 152 -2.12 -9.58 5.01
C ARG A 152 -1.00 -9.79 4.00
N ILE A 153 0.24 -9.86 4.47
CA ILE A 153 1.41 -10.08 3.62
C ILE A 153 1.80 -11.55 3.72
N GLU A 154 1.90 -12.24 2.58
CA GLU A 154 2.47 -13.58 2.51
C GLU A 154 4.00 -13.51 2.72
N THR A 155 4.53 -14.22 3.72
CA THR A 155 5.94 -14.13 4.11
C THR A 155 6.76 -15.38 3.81
N SER A 156 6.12 -16.48 3.39
CA SER A 156 6.70 -17.83 3.37
C SER A 156 6.65 -18.53 2.01
N GLY A 157 5.63 -18.24 1.19
CA GLY A 157 5.38 -18.98 -0.04
C GLY A 157 6.51 -18.85 -1.07
N GLN A 158 6.86 -19.96 -1.73
CA GLN A 158 7.89 -19.99 -2.79
C GLN A 158 7.57 -19.02 -3.94
N TRP A 159 6.30 -18.94 -4.34
CA TRP A 159 5.84 -18.11 -5.47
C TRP A 159 5.10 -16.86 -5.03
N THR A 160 4.60 -16.85 -3.80
CA THR A 160 3.68 -15.83 -3.30
C THR A 160 4.27 -14.91 -2.25
N ARG A 161 5.55 -15.07 -1.89
CA ARG A 161 6.23 -14.16 -0.96
C ARG A 161 6.07 -12.70 -1.42
N GLY A 162 5.56 -11.86 -0.53
CA GLY A 162 5.27 -10.44 -0.75
C GLY A 162 3.87 -10.14 -1.30
N MET A 163 3.06 -11.17 -1.57
CA MET A 163 1.69 -11.01 -2.03
C MET A 163 0.82 -10.34 -0.95
N HIS A 164 -0.04 -9.42 -1.38
CA HIS A 164 -1.06 -8.80 -0.56
C HIS A 164 -2.34 -9.63 -0.63
N VAL A 165 -2.57 -10.41 0.42
CA VAL A 165 -3.69 -11.36 0.50
C VAL A 165 -4.90 -10.67 1.13
N VAL A 166 -6.03 -10.77 0.45
CA VAL A 166 -7.33 -10.27 0.89
C VAL A 166 -8.34 -11.40 0.75
N ASP A 167 -9.18 -11.63 1.78
CA ASP A 167 -10.29 -12.57 1.66
C ASP A 167 -11.40 -11.98 0.79
N ARG A 168 -11.59 -12.56 -0.40
CA ARG A 168 -12.61 -12.15 -1.37
C ARG A 168 -13.83 -13.07 -1.37
N ARG A 169 -13.85 -14.10 -0.52
CA ARG A 169 -14.98 -15.02 -0.42
C ARG A 169 -16.19 -14.24 0.10
N GLN A 170 -17.35 -14.45 -0.50
CA GLN A 170 -18.61 -13.83 -0.05
C GLN A 170 -19.16 -14.61 1.16
N ARG A 171 -18.45 -14.56 2.29
CA ARG A 171 -18.83 -15.22 3.54
C ARG A 171 -19.33 -14.19 4.55
N ALA A 172 -20.38 -14.55 5.28
CA ALA A 172 -20.89 -13.72 6.36
C ALA A 172 -19.85 -13.57 7.49
N LYS A 173 -19.81 -12.38 8.08
CA LYS A 173 -19.00 -12.06 9.27
C LYS A 173 -19.97 -11.81 10.43
N PRO A 174 -20.21 -12.80 11.29
CA PRO A 174 -21.27 -12.74 12.30
C PRO A 174 -21.20 -11.51 13.23
N GLY A 175 -20.01 -10.97 13.48
CA GLY A 175 -19.80 -9.77 14.29
C GLY A 175 -19.97 -8.42 13.56
N GLU A 176 -20.14 -8.39 12.23
CA GLU A 176 -20.27 -7.11 11.49
C GLU A 176 -21.71 -6.54 11.54
N GLU A 177 -22.74 -7.39 11.62
CA GLU A 177 -24.14 -6.95 11.71
C GLU A 177 -24.57 -6.65 13.16
N SER A 178 -23.94 -7.27 14.15
CA SER A 178 -24.21 -7.12 15.59
C SER A 178 -23.38 -6.00 16.23
N SER A 179 -23.51 -4.77 15.74
CA SER A 179 -22.83 -3.57 16.32
C SER A 179 -23.35 -3.13 17.71
N LYS A 180 -23.97 -4.05 18.47
CA LYS A 180 -24.39 -3.87 19.86
C LYS A 180 -23.90 -5.03 20.75
N VAL A 181 -22.60 -5.34 20.73
CA VAL A 181 -22.03 -6.20 21.77
C VAL A 181 -21.90 -5.34 23.03
N GLU A 182 -22.92 -5.36 23.88
CA GLU A 182 -22.79 -4.92 25.27
C GLU A 182 -21.89 -5.92 25.98
N THR A 183 -20.62 -5.56 26.18
CA THR A 183 -19.74 -6.35 27.03
C THR A 183 -20.24 -6.23 28.47
N HIS A 184 -20.92 -7.26 28.98
CA HIS A 184 -21.24 -7.33 30.39
C HIS A 184 -19.93 -7.52 31.18
N PRO A 185 -19.58 -6.65 32.14
CA PRO A 185 -18.31 -6.74 32.89
C PRO A 185 -18.13 -8.05 33.66
N SER A 186 -19.23 -8.78 33.87
CA SER A 186 -19.30 -10.02 34.64
C SER A 186 -19.13 -11.30 33.81
N ASP A 187 -19.18 -11.23 32.47
CA ASP A 187 -19.08 -12.43 31.62
C ASP A 187 -18.21 -12.21 30.37
N PRO A 188 -16.89 -12.46 30.48
CA PRO A 188 -15.96 -12.32 29.36
C PRO A 188 -16.07 -13.45 28.31
N LEU A 189 -16.87 -14.51 28.53
CA LEU A 189 -17.02 -15.59 27.54
C LEU A 189 -17.85 -15.14 26.33
N ASP A 190 -18.81 -14.24 26.51
CA ASP A 190 -19.74 -13.84 25.45
C ASP A 190 -19.05 -13.05 24.32
N ALA A 191 -17.91 -12.41 24.58
CA ALA A 191 -17.08 -11.80 23.55
C ALA A 191 -16.20 -12.82 22.79
N THR A 192 -15.84 -13.94 23.43
CA THR A 192 -14.97 -14.97 22.84
C THR A 192 -15.72 -15.93 21.91
N THR A 193 -17.02 -16.13 22.12
CA THR A 193 -17.86 -17.06 21.34
C THR A 193 -18.15 -16.58 19.92
N PHE A 194 -18.21 -15.27 19.68
CA PHE A 194 -18.41 -14.70 18.33
C PHE A 194 -17.11 -14.54 17.51
N ASP A 195 -15.95 -14.71 18.14
CA ASP A 195 -14.64 -14.56 17.49
C ASP A 195 -14.11 -15.84 16.83
N GLU A 196 -14.68 -16.99 17.19
CA GLU A 196 -14.40 -18.28 16.57
C GLU A 196 -15.50 -18.62 15.57
N VAL A 197 -15.26 -18.30 14.30
CA VAL A 197 -16.17 -18.67 13.21
C VAL A 197 -15.81 -20.08 12.72
N PRO A 198 -16.73 -21.06 12.76
CA PRO A 198 -16.44 -22.42 12.29
C PRO A 198 -15.94 -22.44 10.83
N GLY A 199 -14.82 -23.12 10.59
CA GLY A 199 -14.18 -23.19 9.28
C GLY A 199 -13.55 -21.87 8.81
N ASP A 200 -13.22 -20.97 9.73
CA ASP A 200 -12.45 -19.75 9.48
C ASP A 200 -11.01 -19.89 9.94
N ASP A 201 -10.24 -20.66 9.16
CA ASP A 201 -8.81 -20.81 9.40
C ASP A 201 -8.12 -19.44 9.35
N MET A 202 -7.27 -19.16 10.33
CA MET A 202 -6.55 -17.89 10.47
C MET A 202 -7.43 -16.65 10.74
N GLY A 203 -8.72 -16.81 11.01
CA GLY A 203 -9.57 -15.75 11.55
C GLY A 203 -9.83 -14.59 10.59
N TRP A 204 -10.18 -14.85 9.33
CA TRP A 204 -10.51 -13.83 8.33
C TRP A 204 -11.92 -13.23 8.50
N LEU A 205 -12.81 -13.97 9.14
CA LEU A 205 -14.21 -13.60 9.37
C LEU A 205 -14.46 -12.99 10.76
N SER A 206 -13.46 -13.03 11.65
CA SER A 206 -13.53 -12.38 12.97
C SER A 206 -13.40 -10.86 12.85
N VAL A 207 -14.28 -10.15 13.56
CA VAL A 207 -14.26 -8.67 13.63
C VAL A 207 -13.21 -8.12 14.60
N ASN A 208 -12.62 -8.97 15.46
CA ASN A 208 -11.55 -8.59 16.39
C ASN A 208 -10.16 -9.03 15.91
N LYS A 209 -10.08 -9.77 14.79
CA LYS A 209 -8.83 -10.14 14.11
C LYS A 209 -8.66 -9.34 12.82
N GLY A 210 -7.53 -9.52 12.16
CA GLY A 210 -7.25 -8.91 10.87
C GLY A 210 -6.77 -7.46 10.97
N ASN A 211 -6.22 -6.95 9.88
CA ASN A 211 -5.72 -5.58 9.76
C ASN A 211 -6.86 -4.58 9.44
N ARG A 212 -6.58 -3.28 9.59
CA ARG A 212 -7.50 -2.15 9.32
C ARG A 212 -6.80 -1.14 8.40
N ILE A 213 -6.71 -1.47 7.12
CA ILE A 213 -5.95 -0.66 6.16
C ILE A 213 -6.88 0.19 5.31
N ASN A 214 -6.64 1.50 5.29
CA ASN A 214 -7.32 2.43 4.40
C ASN A 214 -6.63 2.42 3.04
N ARG A 215 -6.95 1.44 2.20
CA ARG A 215 -6.40 1.39 0.84
C ARG A 215 -7.04 2.47 -0.02
N MET A 216 -6.21 3.28 -0.65
CA MET A 216 -6.66 4.26 -1.63
C MET A 216 -7.01 3.54 -2.94
N VAL A 217 -8.15 3.88 -3.54
CA VAL A 217 -8.65 3.26 -4.78
C VAL A 217 -8.81 4.24 -5.94
N LYS A 218 -8.76 5.55 -5.66
CA LYS A 218 -8.84 6.59 -6.68
C LYS A 218 -8.07 7.83 -6.28
N THR A 219 -7.43 8.47 -7.26
CA THR A 219 -6.77 9.78 -7.10
C THR A 219 -7.65 10.93 -7.64
N PRO A 220 -7.32 12.21 -7.35
CA PRO A 220 -7.99 13.38 -7.92
C PRO A 220 -7.84 13.58 -9.44
N GLY A 221 -7.13 12.68 -10.12
CA GLY A 221 -7.01 12.61 -11.58
C GLY A 221 -5.60 12.18 -11.97
N ASP A 222 -5.48 10.97 -12.52
CA ASP A 222 -4.19 10.33 -12.73
C ASP A 222 -3.33 11.11 -13.74
N GLU A 223 -3.95 11.51 -14.85
CA GLU A 223 -3.36 12.35 -15.90
C GLU A 223 -2.98 13.77 -15.47
N LYS A 224 -3.50 14.26 -14.33
CA LYS A 224 -3.20 15.62 -13.85
C LYS A 224 -1.92 15.68 -13.04
N PHE A 225 -1.56 14.60 -12.37
CA PHE A 225 -0.54 14.66 -11.32
C PHE A 225 0.83 15.05 -11.86
N ALA A 226 1.24 14.52 -13.02
CA ALA A 226 2.51 14.88 -13.65
C ALA A 226 2.61 16.39 -13.90
N ALA A 227 1.53 17.02 -14.36
CA ALA A 227 1.50 18.46 -14.60
C ALA A 227 1.55 19.26 -13.29
N ILE A 228 0.77 18.85 -12.28
CA ILE A 228 0.79 19.46 -10.94
C ILE A 228 2.19 19.38 -10.33
N LEU A 229 2.86 18.24 -10.45
CA LEU A 229 4.20 18.05 -9.93
C LEU A 229 5.21 18.95 -10.63
N MET A 230 5.20 19.00 -11.96
CA MET A 230 6.14 19.82 -12.72
C MET A 230 5.93 21.32 -12.48
N ASP A 231 4.67 21.77 -12.44
CA ASP A 231 4.31 23.15 -12.10
C ASP A 231 4.77 23.52 -10.68
N ARG A 232 4.60 22.62 -9.70
CA ARG A 232 5.03 22.89 -8.33
C ARG A 232 6.55 22.93 -8.15
N LEU A 233 7.30 22.22 -8.99
CA LEU A 233 8.76 22.21 -8.95
C LEU A 233 9.38 23.38 -9.72
N PHE A 234 8.72 23.84 -10.78
CA PHE A 234 9.35 24.71 -11.78
C PHE A 234 8.47 25.82 -12.39
N GLY A 235 7.20 25.91 -12.02
CA GLY A 235 6.26 26.97 -12.43
C GLY A 235 6.37 28.25 -11.60
#